data_AF-F6RYU9-F1
#
_entry.id   AF-F6RYU9-F1
#
_cell.length_a   1.000
_cell.length_b   1.000
_cell.length_c   1.000
_cell.angle_alpha   90.00
_cell.angle_beta   90.00
_cell.angle_gamma   90.00
#
_symmetry.space_group_name_H-M   'P 1'
#
loop_
_entity.id
_entity.type
_entity.pdbx_description
1 polymer ?
#
loop_
_entity_poly.entity_id
_entity_poly.type
_entity_poly.pdbx_seq_one_letter_code
_entity_poly.pdbx_strand_id
1 'polypeptide(L)' 'MLLGGCILAACASHNFPSIQDAMKSMCHSGGVVHPNSRLQGFYLKKYKVFLAMIKNQQFYMKIMNK' A
#
# COMPACT_ATOMS: atom_id res chain seq x y z
N MET A 1 1.08 13.37 10.00
CA MET A 1 0.69 13.78 8.62
C MET A 1 1.19 15.20 8.39
N LEU A 2 2.40 15.39 7.84
CA LEU A 2 2.97 16.73 7.66
C LEU A 2 2.60 17.31 6.28
N LEU A 3 3.10 16.72 5.19
CA LEU A 3 2.83 17.21 3.83
C LEU A 3 1.34 17.20 3.45
N GLY A 4 0.62 16.14 3.80
CA GLY A 4 -0.83 16.06 3.53
C GLY A 4 -1.64 17.16 4.23
N GLY A 5 -1.24 17.56 5.45
CA GLY A 5 -1.87 18.67 6.15
C GLY A 5 -1.58 20.02 5.48
N CYS A 6 -0.33 20.23 5.03
CA CYS A 6 0.04 21.44 4.30
C CYS A 6 -0.70 21.56 2.95
N ILE A 7 -0.90 20.46 2.23
CA ILE A 7 -1.68 20.45 0.98
C ILE A 7 -3.12 20.92 1.23
N LEU A 8 -3.77 20.40 2.28
CA LEU A 8 -5.12 20.82 2.65
C LEU A 8 -5.16 22.28 3.09
N ALA A 9 -4.19 22.72 3.89
CA ALA A 9 -4.07 24.11 4.31
C ALA A 9 -3.90 25.05 3.12
N ALA A 10 -3.06 24.69 2.14
CA ALA A 10 -2.82 25.48 0.93
C ALA A 10 -4.05 25.58 0.01
N CYS A 11 -4.90 24.54 -0.01
CA CYS A 11 -6.19 24.61 -0.70
C CYS A 11 -7.20 25.48 0.06
N ALA A 12 -7.26 25.36 1.39
CA ALA A 12 -8.15 26.14 2.24
C ALA A 12 -7.79 27.64 2.25
N SER A 13 -6.51 27.98 2.10
CA SER A 13 -6.03 29.36 1.94
C SER A 13 -6.11 29.88 0.50
N HIS A 14 -6.75 29.14 -0.40
CA HIS A 14 -6.89 29.48 -1.82
C HIS A 14 -5.56 29.65 -2.59
N ASN A 15 -4.43 29.17 -2.05
CA ASN A 15 -3.15 29.14 -2.75
C ASN A 15 -3.15 28.14 -3.92
N PHE A 16 -4.00 27.12 -3.85
CA PHE A 16 -4.27 26.21 -4.95
C PHE A 16 -5.78 26.07 -5.17
N PRO A 17 -6.24 26.04 -6.45
CA PRO A 17 -7.65 25.94 -6.79
C PRO A 17 -8.25 24.55 -6.53
N SER A 18 -7.42 23.51 -6.42
CA SER A 18 -7.83 22.15 -6.10
C SER A 18 -6.74 21.40 -5.32
N ILE A 19 -7.14 20.32 -4.65
CA ILE A 19 -6.22 19.41 -3.96
C ILE A 19 -5.28 18.75 -4.97
N GLN A 20 -5.76 18.43 -6.16
CA GLN A 20 -4.97 17.80 -7.22
C GLN A 20 -3.87 18.74 -7.71
N ASP A 21 -4.13 20.04 -7.79
CA ASP A 21 -3.12 21.03 -8.20
C ASP A 21 -2.08 21.25 -7.11
N ALA A 22 -2.50 21.32 -5.85
CA ALA A 22 -1.60 21.34 -4.71
C ALA A 22 -0.72 20.07 -4.65
N MET A 23 -1.30 18.89 -4.87
CA MET A 23 -0.56 17.62 -4.92
C MET A 23 0.45 17.60 -6.07
N LYS A 24 0.08 18.04 -7.27
CA LYS A 24 1.02 18.09 -8.41
C LYS A 24 2.21 19.02 -8.15
N SER A 25 1.97 20.12 -7.43
CA SER A 25 2.99 21.12 -7.14
C SER A 25 3.87 20.75 -5.94
N MET A 26 3.29 20.12 -4.91
CA MET A 26 3.97 19.87 -3.62
C MET A 26 4.49 18.43 -3.46
N CYS A 27 4.03 17.49 -4.30
CA CYS A 27 4.50 16.10 -4.29
C CYS A 27 5.34 15.80 -5.52
N HIS A 28 6.39 15.00 -5.33
CA HIS A 28 7.17 14.42 -6.41
C HIS A 28 7.50 12.96 -6.11
N SER A 29 7.53 12.10 -7.13
CA SER A 29 7.95 10.72 -6.98
C SER A 29 9.46 10.65 -6.80
N GLY A 30 9.95 10.43 -5.58
CA GLY A 30 11.39 10.32 -5.29
C GLY A 30 12.06 9.06 -5.88
N GLY A 31 11.28 8.07 -6.28
CA GLY A 31 11.76 6.86 -6.96
C GLY A 31 10.61 5.90 -7.27
N VAL A 32 10.74 5.13 -8.35
CA VAL A 32 9.77 4.12 -8.75
C VAL A 32 10.45 2.75 -8.72
N VAL A 33 9.91 1.84 -7.90
CA VAL A 33 10.37 0.45 -7.87
C VAL A 33 9.48 -0.38 -8.78
N HIS A 34 10.10 -0.99 -9.79
CA HIS A 34 9.39 -1.83 -10.75
C HIS A 34 9.47 -3.33 -10.37
N PRO A 35 8.40 -4.11 -10.62
CA PRO A 35 8.44 -5.55 -10.41
C PRO A 35 9.52 -6.22 -11.25
N ASN A 36 10.30 -7.12 -10.64
CA ASN A 36 11.19 -8.00 -11.38
C ASN A 36 10.39 -9.21 -11.91
N SER A 37 10.10 -9.20 -13.21
CA SER A 37 9.29 -10.24 -13.87
C SER A 37 9.86 -11.65 -13.71
N ARG A 38 11.19 -11.80 -13.60
CA ARG A 38 11.84 -13.10 -13.38
C ARG A 38 11.45 -13.74 -12.04
N LEU A 39 11.16 -12.92 -11.03
CA LEU A 39 10.80 -13.39 -9.70
C LEU A 39 9.29 -13.60 -9.52
N GLN A 40 8.46 -13.15 -10.46
CA GLN A 40 7.00 -13.21 -10.35
C GLN A 40 6.50 -14.64 -10.10
N GLY A 41 6.97 -15.61 -10.89
CA GLY A 41 6.58 -17.01 -10.72
C GLY A 41 6.97 -17.59 -9.36
N PHE A 42 8.15 -17.21 -8.84
CA PHE A 42 8.61 -17.63 -7.52
C PHE A 42 7.72 -17.06 -6.41
N TYR A 43 7.44 -15.76 -6.43
CA TYR A 43 6.59 -15.13 -5.42
C TYR A 43 5.12 -15.56 -5.51
N LEU A 44 4.59 -15.87 -6.69
CA LEU A 44 3.25 -16.45 -6.82
C LEU A 44 3.15 -17.82 -6.14
N LYS A 45 4.18 -18.67 -6.26
CA LYS A 45 4.23 -19.95 -5.54
C LYS A 45 4.29 -19.72 -4.02
N LYS A 46 5.14 -18.79 -3.55
CA LYS A 46 5.20 -18.43 -2.12
C LYS A 46 3.86 -17.89 -1.60
N TYR A 47 3.16 -17.10 -2.40
CA TYR A 47 1.85 -16.58 -2.05
C TYR A 47 0.80 -17.69 -1.86
N LYS A 48 0.80 -18.72 -2.73
CA LYS A 48 -0.07 -19.89 -2.55
C LYS A 48 0.21 -20.62 -1.23
N VAL A 49 1.49 -20.80 -0.88
CA VAL A 49 1.88 -21.40 0.41
C VAL A 49 1.40 -20.52 1.57
N PHE A 50 1.58 -19.20 1.49
CA PHE A 50 1.11 -18.27 2.52
C PHE A 50 -0.39 -18.39 2.78
N LEU A 51 -1.21 -18.45 1.73
CA LEU A 51 -2.65 -18.66 1.86
C LEU A 51 -3.00 -20.01 2.49
N ALA A 52 -2.28 -21.07 2.12
CA ALA A 52 -2.47 -22.39 2.73
C ALA A 52 -2.11 -22.39 4.23
N MET A 53 -1.05 -21.68 4.63
CA MET A 53 -0.66 -21.55 6.03
C MET A 53 -1.76 -20.89 6.88
N ILE A 54 -2.40 -19.84 6.38
CA ILE A 54 -3.53 -19.19 7.08
C ILE A 54 -4.69 -20.18 7.28
N LYS A 55 -5.05 -20.93 6.23
CA LYS A 55 -6.12 -21.94 6.33
C LYS A 55 -5.77 -23.02 7.35
N ASN A 56 -4.52 -23.49 7.34
CA ASN A 56 -4.04 -24.49 8.30
C ASN A 56 -4.09 -23.95 9.72
N GLN A 57 -3.66 -22.70 9.95
CA GLN A 57 -3.74 -22.05 11.26
C GLN A 57 -5.19 -22.02 11.77
N GLN A 58 -6.14 -21.58 10.95
CA GLN A 58 -7.56 -21.57 11.31
C GLN A 58 -8.10 -22.97 11.61
N PHE A 59 -7.69 -23.97 10.83
CA PHE A 59 -8.05 -25.36 11.07
C PHE A 59 -7.50 -25.85 12.41
N TYR A 60 -6.23 -25.59 12.72
CA TYR A 60 -5.60 -25.98 13.98
C TYR A 60 -6.27 -25.31 15.18
N MET A 61 -6.60 -24.02 15.09
CA MET A 61 -7.35 -23.31 16.15
C MET A 61 -8.71 -23.96 16.42
N LYS A 62 -9.41 -24.44 15.38
CA LYS A 62 -10.71 -25.10 15.53
C LYS A 62 -10.62 -26.46 16.20
N ILE A 63 -9.58 -27.24 15.91
CA ILE A 63 -9.43 -28.58 16.50
C ILE A 63 -8.78 -28.56 17.89
N MET A 64 -8.01 -27.52 18.23
CA MET A 64 -7.34 -27.41 19.53
C MET A 64 -8.15 -26.64 20.60
N ASN A 65 -9.12 -25.81 20.19
CA ASN A 65 -10.05 -25.15 21.12
C ASN A 65 -11.35 -25.97 21.32
N LYS A 66 -11.23 -27.30 21.31
CA LYS A 66 -12.31 -28.25 21.55
C LYS A 66 -11.93 -29.12 22.74
#